data_AF-A0A1E1WAC4-F1
#
_entry.id   AF-A0A1E1WAC4-F1
#
_cell.length_a   1.000
_cell.length_b   1.000
_cell.length_c   1.000
_cell.angle_alpha   90.00
_cell.angle_beta   90.00
_cell.angle_gamma   90.00
#
_symmetry.space_group_name_H-M   'P 1'
#
loop_
_entity.id
_entity.type
_entity.pdbx_description
1 polymer ?
#
loop_
_entity_poly.entity_id
_entity_poly.type
_entity_poly.pdbx_seq_one_letter_code
_entity_poly.pdbx_strand_id
1 'polypeptide(L)'
;APAPPAQLRAFQRDLHSLRRLSQSLPWVTSRVFLQSAVCRMMAGAAPRRTQQLLDGSLRPRFNRSSIICGKERAQEGGGGEGERAVALYMACKYLPPAVLAAPGERAGMLAQAAATLQKIGHRSRLPHCYHLMKSVGTFSTPSAP
;
A
#
# COMPACT_ATOMS: atom_id res chain seq x y z
N ALA A 1 -7.52 -16.09 -19.74
CA ALA A 1 -8.31 -17.32 -19.47
C ALA A 1 -8.66 -17.36 -17.98
N PRO A 2 -9.84 -17.89 -17.60
CA PRO A 2 -10.21 -18.04 -16.18
C PRO A 2 -9.24 -18.99 -15.46
N ALA A 3 -9.04 -18.76 -14.17
CA ALA A 3 -8.15 -19.54 -13.32
C ALA A 3 -8.70 -20.98 -13.10
N PRO A 4 -7.83 -21.96 -12.83
CA PRO A 4 -8.26 -23.33 -12.55
C PRO A 4 -9.24 -23.42 -11.36
N PRO A 5 -10.24 -24.32 -11.41
CA PRO A 5 -11.29 -24.41 -10.39
C PRO A 5 -10.76 -24.81 -9.00
N ALA A 6 -9.62 -25.51 -8.91
CA ALA A 6 -8.97 -25.81 -7.63
C ALA A 6 -8.45 -24.53 -6.95
N GLN A 7 -7.84 -23.63 -7.71
CA GLN A 7 -7.31 -22.36 -7.21
C GLN A 7 -8.45 -21.40 -6.82
N LEU A 8 -9.54 -21.36 -7.60
CA LEU A 8 -10.73 -20.58 -7.26
C LEU A 8 -11.37 -21.06 -5.95
N ARG A 9 -11.44 -22.37 -5.71
CA ARG A 9 -11.98 -22.92 -4.46
C ARG A 9 -11.13 -22.57 -3.25
N ALA A 10 -9.80 -22.68 -3.36
CA ALA A 10 -8.89 -22.24 -2.30
C ALA A 10 -9.07 -20.75 -1.98
N PHE A 11 -9.10 -19.91 -3.02
CA PHE A 11 -9.29 -18.47 -2.88
C PHE A 11 -10.65 -18.11 -2.26
N GLN A 12 -11.73 -18.81 -2.62
CA GLN A 12 -13.05 -18.63 -2.02
C GLN A 12 -13.07 -18.99 -0.54
N ARG A 13 -12.32 -20.01 -0.12
CA ARG A 13 -12.16 -20.38 1.29
C ARG A 13 -11.44 -19.28 2.08
N ASP A 14 -10.38 -18.72 1.51
CA ASP A 14 -9.66 -17.60 2.13
C ASP A 14 -10.55 -16.36 2.24
N LEU A 15 -11.35 -16.08 1.20
CA LEU A 15 -12.38 -15.03 1.22
C LEU A 15 -13.43 -15.24 2.32
N HIS A 16 -13.85 -16.48 2.55
CA HIS A 16 -14.79 -16.80 3.61
C HIS A 16 -14.20 -16.50 4.99
N SER A 17 -12.95 -16.90 5.23
CA SER A 17 -12.21 -16.56 6.45
C SER A 17 -12.08 -15.05 6.63
N LEU A 18 -11.78 -14.31 5.55
CA LEU A 18 -11.65 -12.85 5.58
C LEU A 18 -12.99 -12.16 5.89
N ARG A 19 -14.11 -12.69 5.39
CA ARG A 19 -15.46 -12.19 5.74
C ARG A 19 -15.78 -12.38 7.21
N ARG A 20 -15.40 -13.52 7.80
CA ARG A 20 -15.56 -13.74 9.24
C ARG A 20 -14.75 -12.73 10.05
N LEU A 21 -13.51 -12.44 9.66
CA LEU A 21 -12.69 -11.40 10.31
C LEU A 21 -13.30 -10.00 10.18
N SER A 22 -13.96 -9.69 9.06
CA SER A 22 -14.62 -8.39 8.90
C SER A 22 -15.80 -8.15 9.84
N GLN A 23 -16.37 -9.21 10.44
CA GLN A 23 -17.44 -9.08 11.43
C GLN A 23 -16.93 -8.51 12.76
N SER A 24 -15.70 -8.84 13.16
CA SER A 24 -15.06 -8.32 14.37
C SER A 24 -14.16 -7.11 14.11
N LEU A 25 -13.69 -6.93 12.87
CA LEU A 25 -12.73 -5.89 12.48
C LEU A 25 -13.27 -5.06 11.31
N PRO A 26 -13.98 -3.94 11.57
CA PRO A 26 -14.63 -3.12 10.54
C PRO A 26 -13.68 -2.55 9.48
N TRP A 27 -12.39 -2.44 9.80
CA TRP A 27 -11.33 -1.99 8.88
C TRP A 27 -10.94 -3.05 7.83
N VAL A 28 -11.27 -4.33 8.05
CA VAL A 28 -11.01 -5.43 7.09
C VAL A 28 -12.01 -5.42 5.93
N THR A 29 -13.14 -4.73 6.06
CA THR A 29 -14.23 -4.72 5.07
C THR A 29 -13.78 -4.25 3.67
N SER A 30 -12.91 -3.25 3.57
CA SER A 30 -12.36 -2.81 2.27
C SER A 30 -11.55 -3.91 1.59
N ARG A 31 -10.80 -4.71 2.36
CA ARG A 31 -10.04 -5.87 1.86
C ARG A 31 -10.96 -6.99 1.38
N VAL A 32 -12.11 -7.20 2.02
CA VAL A 32 -13.13 -8.18 1.55
C VAL A 32 -13.68 -7.81 0.17
N PHE A 33 -13.99 -6.54 -0.05
CA PHE A 33 -14.50 -6.08 -1.36
C PHE A 33 -13.45 -6.24 -2.46
N LEU A 34 -12.20 -5.85 -2.20
CA LEU A 34 -11.11 -5.97 -3.16
C LEU A 34 -10.84 -7.44 -3.54
N GLN A 35 -10.70 -8.32 -2.54
CA GLN A 35 -10.48 -9.74 -2.79
C GLN A 35 -11.68 -10.38 -3.49
N SER A 36 -12.92 -9.94 -3.21
CA SER A 36 -14.11 -10.41 -3.91
C SER A 36 -14.11 -10.02 -5.39
N ALA A 37 -13.60 -8.82 -5.73
CA ALA A 37 -13.41 -8.41 -7.12
C ALA A 37 -12.34 -9.27 -7.81
N VAL A 38 -11.21 -9.53 -7.15
CA VAL A 38 -10.14 -10.41 -7.68
C VAL A 38 -10.66 -11.81 -7.97
N CYS A 39 -11.41 -12.43 -7.04
CA CYS A 39 -12.01 -13.75 -7.27
C CYS A 39 -12.91 -13.79 -8.50
N ARG A 40 -13.64 -12.70 -8.76
CA ARG A 40 -14.51 -12.59 -9.94
C ARG A 40 -13.72 -12.43 -11.22
N MET A 41 -12.62 -11.68 -11.21
CA MET A 41 -11.71 -11.59 -12.35
C MET A 41 -11.07 -12.94 -12.65
N MET A 42 -10.61 -13.65 -11.62
CA MET A 42 -10.05 -15.01 -11.76
C MET A 42 -11.09 -15.98 -12.33
N ALA A 43 -12.37 -15.85 -11.96
CA ALA A 43 -13.45 -16.67 -12.49
C ALA A 43 -13.93 -16.25 -13.90
N GLY A 44 -13.38 -15.18 -14.49
CA GLY A 44 -13.85 -14.63 -15.76
C GLY A 44 -15.26 -14.03 -15.69
N ALA A 45 -15.71 -13.60 -14.51
CA ALA A 45 -17.05 -13.08 -14.29
C ALA A 45 -17.24 -11.67 -14.87
N ALA A 46 -18.50 -11.29 -15.11
CA ALA A 46 -18.88 -10.07 -15.82
C ALA A 46 -18.21 -8.78 -15.29
N PRO A 47 -17.68 -7.92 -16.18
CA PRO A 47 -16.83 -6.78 -15.82
C PRO A 47 -17.55 -5.71 -15.01
N ARG A 48 -18.84 -5.43 -15.28
CA ARG A 48 -19.59 -4.34 -14.62
C ARG A 48 -19.70 -4.49 -13.10
N ARG A 49 -20.03 -5.69 -12.61
CA ARG A 49 -20.22 -5.92 -11.17
C ARG A 49 -18.87 -6.11 -10.45
N THR A 50 -17.83 -6.52 -11.17
CA THR A 50 -16.45 -6.48 -10.68
C THR A 50 -15.98 -5.05 -10.50
N GLN A 51 -16.26 -4.17 -11.47
CA GLN A 51 -15.95 -2.73 -11.40
C GLN A 51 -16.64 -2.06 -10.20
N GLN A 52 -17.92 -2.34 -9.93
CA GLN A 52 -18.61 -1.80 -8.74
C GLN A 52 -17.93 -2.18 -7.41
N LEU A 53 -17.43 -3.42 -7.28
CA LEU A 53 -16.71 -3.87 -6.10
C LEU A 53 -15.34 -3.18 -5.98
N LEU A 54 -14.66 -2.93 -7.11
CA LEU A 54 -13.41 -2.17 -7.16
C LEU A 54 -13.65 -0.71 -6.79
N ASP A 55 -14.65 -0.07 -7.37
CA ASP A 55 -15.02 1.32 -7.08
C ASP A 55 -15.38 1.51 -5.60
N GLY A 56 -16.05 0.53 -4.99
CA GLY A 56 -16.33 0.54 -3.53
C GLY A 56 -15.10 0.32 -2.65
N SER A 57 -14.10 -0.43 -3.15
CA SER A 57 -12.84 -0.69 -2.43
C SER A 57 -11.84 0.46 -2.55
N LEU A 58 -11.81 1.09 -3.72
CA LEU A 58 -10.91 2.20 -4.06
C LEU A 58 -11.50 3.56 -3.71
N ARG A 59 -12.81 3.65 -3.43
CA ARG A 59 -13.41 4.88 -2.92
C ARG A 59 -12.61 5.27 -1.68
N PRO A 60 -11.88 6.39 -1.72
CA PRO A 60 -11.21 6.88 -0.54
C PRO A 60 -12.32 7.04 0.50
N ARG A 61 -12.16 6.49 1.71
CA ARG A 61 -12.87 7.03 2.86
C ARG A 61 -12.30 8.42 3.13
N PHE A 62 -12.50 9.33 2.18
CA PHE A 62 -12.37 10.76 2.36
C PHE A 62 -13.44 11.07 3.39
N ASN A 63 -13.02 11.02 4.65
CA ASN A 63 -13.79 11.54 5.74
C ASN A 63 -14.01 13.01 5.38
N ARG A 64 -15.20 13.29 4.84
CA ARG A 64 -15.79 14.58 4.50
C ARG A 64 -14.84 15.76 4.77
N SER A 65 -13.81 15.92 3.96
CA SER A 65 -12.92 17.07 4.08
C SER A 65 -13.64 18.19 3.35
N SER A 66 -14.43 18.94 4.12
CA SER A 66 -14.90 20.25 3.71
C SER A 66 -13.72 21.04 3.13
N ILE A 67 -14.01 21.78 2.08
CA ILE A 67 -13.12 22.42 1.10
C ILE A 67 -12.26 23.56 1.73
N ILE A 68 -12.14 23.61 3.05
CA ILE A 68 -11.52 24.70 3.80
C ILE A 68 -10.61 24.12 4.89
N CYS A 69 -9.57 23.39 4.52
CA CYS A 69 -8.33 23.36 5.30
C CYS A 69 -7.20 22.75 4.47
N GLY A 70 -6.50 23.60 3.72
CA GLY A 70 -5.15 23.28 3.29
C GLY A 70 -4.22 23.32 4.50
N LYS A 71 -4.02 22.19 5.16
CA LYS A 71 -2.83 21.92 5.98
C LYS A 71 -2.83 20.45 6.40
N GLU A 72 -1.84 19.72 5.89
CA GLU A 72 -1.14 18.65 6.59
C GLU A 72 -1.76 18.25 7.93
N ARG A 73 -2.54 17.16 7.93
CA ARG A 73 -2.76 16.41 9.16
C ARG A 73 -2.50 14.95 8.86
N ALA A 74 -1.37 14.51 9.40
CA ALA A 74 -1.08 13.14 9.77
C ALA A 74 -2.37 12.41 10.12
N GLN A 75 -2.64 11.35 9.37
CA GLN A 75 -3.72 10.42 9.62
C GLN A 75 -3.42 9.62 10.90
N GLU A 76 -3.69 10.24 12.04
CA GLU A 76 -3.86 9.60 13.34
C GLU A 76 -5.09 8.68 13.25
N GLY A 77 -4.84 7.38 13.26
CA GLY A 77 -5.88 6.36 13.14
C GLY A 77 -5.32 4.95 12.96
N GLY A 78 -4.36 4.55 13.81
CA GLY A 78 -4.09 3.16 14.23
C GLY A 78 -3.76 2.06 13.20
N GLY A 79 -3.79 2.32 11.89
CA GLY A 79 -3.58 1.28 10.87
C GLY A 79 -2.85 1.72 9.59
N GLY A 80 -2.70 3.02 9.36
CA GLY A 80 -2.12 3.56 8.12
C GLY A 80 -0.62 3.89 8.20
N GLU A 81 -0.06 4.12 9.39
CA GLU A 81 1.34 4.54 9.54
C GLU A 81 2.33 3.48 9.02
N GLY A 82 2.06 2.20 9.30
CA GLY A 82 2.85 1.09 8.77
C GLY A 82 2.75 0.96 7.25
N GLU A 83 1.54 1.08 6.70
CA GLU A 83 1.32 1.03 5.25
C GLU A 83 2.02 2.21 4.53
N ARG A 84 1.97 3.41 5.12
CA ARG A 84 2.68 4.61 4.64
C ARG A 84 4.19 4.41 4.67
N ALA A 85 4.75 3.88 5.77
CA ALA A 85 6.17 3.61 5.87
C ALA A 85 6.65 2.58 4.84
N VAL A 86 5.84 1.55 4.60
CA VAL A 86 6.12 0.53 3.57
C VAL A 86 6.04 1.13 2.17
N ALA A 87 5.06 1.98 1.87
CA ALA A 87 4.94 2.65 0.59
C ALA A 87 6.16 3.54 0.29
N LEU A 88 6.60 4.35 1.27
CA LEU A 88 7.80 5.18 1.16
C LEU A 88 9.05 4.33 0.89
N TYR A 89 9.23 3.24 1.62
CA TYR A 89 10.33 2.30 1.40
C TYR A 89 10.28 1.67 0.00
N MET A 90 9.13 1.18 -0.45
CA MET A 90 8.96 0.55 -1.77
C MET A 90 9.17 1.55 -2.91
N ALA A 91 8.68 2.78 -2.74
CA ALA A 91 8.94 3.88 -3.66
C ALA A 91 10.44 4.12 -3.80
N CYS A 92 11.16 4.27 -2.69
CA CYS A 92 12.61 4.43 -2.71
C CYS A 92 13.36 3.20 -3.21
N LYS A 93 12.79 2.00 -3.21
CA LYS A 93 13.45 0.77 -3.69
C LYS A 93 13.30 0.57 -5.20
N TYR A 94 12.13 0.89 -5.75
CA TYR A 94 11.79 0.52 -7.13
C TYR A 94 11.62 1.71 -8.08
N LEU A 95 11.46 2.93 -7.59
CA LEU A 95 11.38 4.10 -8.46
C LEU A 95 12.78 4.55 -8.91
N PRO A 96 12.93 4.95 -10.18
CA PRO A 96 14.16 5.56 -10.67
C PRO A 96 14.46 6.87 -9.93
N PRO A 97 15.73 7.25 -9.76
CA PRO A 97 16.11 8.54 -9.18
C PRO A 97 15.48 9.74 -9.90
N ALA A 98 15.22 9.63 -11.21
CA ALA A 98 14.60 10.69 -12.01
C ALA A 98 13.10 10.92 -11.71
N VAL A 99 12.43 9.97 -11.04
CA VAL A 99 10.98 10.02 -10.75
C VAL A 99 10.71 10.47 -9.31
N LEU A 100 11.69 10.32 -8.42
CA LEU A 100 11.66 10.93 -7.11
C LEU A 100 12.24 12.33 -7.25
N ALA A 101 11.41 13.35 -7.06
CA ALA A 101 11.84 14.73 -7.16
C ALA A 101 12.99 15.02 -6.17
N ALA A 102 13.83 15.99 -6.54
CA ALA A 102 14.97 16.56 -5.79
C ALA A 102 16.07 15.60 -5.23
N PRO A 103 17.36 15.96 -5.43
CA PRO A 103 18.46 15.36 -4.68
C PRO A 103 18.21 15.45 -3.16
N GLY A 104 18.29 14.32 -2.45
CA GLY A 104 18.09 14.26 -0.99
C GLY A 104 16.67 13.94 -0.52
N GLU A 105 15.65 14.09 -1.37
CA GLU A 105 14.26 13.74 -1.01
C GLU A 105 14.14 12.25 -0.67
N ARG A 106 14.84 11.39 -1.42
CA ARG A 106 14.91 9.94 -1.18
C ARG A 106 15.50 9.59 0.19
N ALA A 107 16.50 10.34 0.66
CA ALA A 107 17.07 10.12 1.99
C ALA A 107 16.09 10.53 3.09
N GLY A 108 15.39 11.66 2.92
CA GLY A 108 14.32 12.10 3.83
C GLY A 108 13.14 11.14 3.87
N MET A 109 12.73 10.59 2.72
CA MET A 109 11.68 9.57 2.64
C MET A 109 12.07 8.27 3.35
N LEU A 110 13.31 7.79 3.17
CA LEU A 110 13.83 6.61 3.85
C LEU A 110 13.97 6.82 5.36
N ALA A 111 14.41 8.01 5.80
CA ALA A 111 14.49 8.39 7.20
C ALA A 111 13.08 8.42 7.85
N GLN A 112 12.10 9.01 7.17
CA GLN A 112 10.70 9.01 7.60
C GLN A 112 10.12 7.58 7.67
N ALA A 113 10.44 6.74 6.69
CA ALA A 113 10.02 5.33 6.68
C ALA A 113 10.63 4.57 7.87
N ALA A 114 11.94 4.73 8.12
CA ALA A 114 12.63 4.09 9.23
C ALA A 114 12.09 4.54 10.60
N ALA A 115 11.90 5.85 10.81
CA ALA A 115 11.34 6.38 12.05
C ALA A 115 9.93 5.84 12.32
N THR A 116 9.10 5.76 11.28
CA THR A 116 7.74 5.21 11.40
C THR A 116 7.75 3.71 11.68
N LEU A 117 8.62 2.94 11.00
CA LEU A 117 8.81 1.51 11.26
C LEU A 117 9.31 1.22 12.68
N GLN A 118 10.16 2.10 13.22
CA GLN A 118 10.64 2.01 14.60
C GLN A 118 9.54 2.32 15.62
N LYS A 119 8.75 3.38 15.38
CA LYS A 119 7.60 3.77 16.21
C LYS A 119 6.56 2.65 16.34
N ILE A 120 6.27 1.93 15.24
CA ILE A 120 5.29 0.83 15.23
C ILE A 120 5.89 -0.53 15.62
N GLY A 121 7.19 -0.62 15.93
CA GLY A 121 7.86 -1.87 16.33
C GLY A 121 8.19 -2.85 15.20
N HIS A 122 8.10 -2.43 13.93
CA HIS A 122 8.32 -3.29 12.77
C HIS A 122 9.82 -3.46 12.43
N ARG A 123 10.55 -4.19 13.28
CA ARG A 123 12.03 -4.26 13.23
C ARG A 123 12.63 -4.99 12.03
N SER A 124 11.89 -5.88 11.37
CA SER A 124 12.43 -6.69 10.26
C SER A 124 12.81 -5.88 9.02
N ARG A 125 12.25 -4.68 8.84
CA ARG A 125 12.47 -3.82 7.66
C ARG A 125 13.46 -2.68 7.89
N LEU A 126 13.80 -2.39 9.16
CA LEU A 126 14.74 -1.32 9.52
C LEU A 126 16.13 -1.51 8.88
N PRO A 127 16.75 -2.71 8.88
CA PRO A 127 18.07 -2.90 8.27
C PRO A 127 18.08 -2.56 6.78
N HIS A 128 16.99 -2.85 6.08
CA HIS A 128 16.86 -2.56 4.65
C HIS A 128 16.69 -1.06 4.37
N CYS A 129 15.94 -0.34 5.20
CA CYS A 129 15.85 1.12 5.10
C CYS A 129 17.22 1.78 5.31
N TYR A 130 17.96 1.36 6.35
CA TYR A 130 19.29 1.90 6.62
C TYR A 130 20.30 1.56 5.53
N HIS A 131 20.24 0.35 4.96
CA HIS A 131 21.10 -0.03 3.84
C HIS A 131 20.80 0.82 2.60
N LEU A 132 19.53 1.00 2.24
CA LEU A 132 19.16 1.88 1.12
C LEU A 132 19.62 3.32 1.37
N MET A 133 19.46 3.83 2.59
CA MET A 133 19.88 5.18 2.95
C MET A 133 21.39 5.40 2.77
N LYS A 134 22.22 4.37 3.07
CA LYS A 134 23.67 4.40 2.80
C LYS A 134 23.99 4.38 1.29
N SER A 135 23.21 3.66 0.49
CA SER A 135 23.40 3.59 -0.96
C SER A 135 22.92 4.84 -1.71
N VAL A 136 21.99 5.62 -1.14
CA VAL A 136 21.48 6.85 -1.78
C VAL A 136 22.58 7.92 -1.93
N GLY A 137 23.63 7.88 -1.11
CA GLY A 137 24.81 8.74 -1.25
C GLY A 137 25.77 8.35 -2.37
N THR A 138 25.63 7.16 -2.98
CA THR A 138 26.57 6.68 -4.01
C THR A 138 26.05 6.81 -5.45
N PHE A 139 24.81 7.27 -5.65
CA PHE A 139 24.21 7.46 -6.98
C PHE A 139 24.20 8.92 -7.47
N SER A 140 24.85 9.83 -6.75
CA SER A 140 25.15 11.17 -7.27
C SER A 140 26.45 11.13 -8.08
N THR A 141 26.40 10.55 -9.28
CA THR A 141 27.30 10.98 -10.36
C THR A 141 26.44 11.67 -11.41
N PRO A 142 26.55 13.00 -11.57
CA PRO A 142 26.03 13.64 -12.76
C PRO A 142 26.83 13.13 -13.97
N SER A 143 26.08 12.89 -15.04
CA SER A 143 26.53 12.52 -16.38
C SER A 143 27.68 13.38 -16.90
N ALA A 144 28.72 12.73 -17.45
CA ALA A 144 29.56 13.26 -18.52
C ALA A 144 28.72 13.45 -19.81
N PRO A 145 29.14 14.19 -20.85
CA PRO A 145 30.50 14.29 -21.42
C PRO A 145 31.35 15.48 -20.97
#